data_AF-A0A1I2NSJ9-F1
#
_entry.id   AF-A0A1I2NSJ9-F1
#
_cell.length_a   1.000
_cell.length_b   1.000
_cell.length_c   1.000
_cell.angle_alpha   90.00
_cell.angle_beta   90.00
_cell.angle_gamma   90.00
#
_symmetry.space_group_name_H-M   'P 1'
#
loop_
_entity.id
_entity.type
_entity.pdbx_description
1 polymer ?
#
loop_
_entity_poly.entity_id
_entity_poly.type
_entity_poly.pdbx_seq_one_letter_code
_entity_poly.pdbx_strand_id
1 'polypeptide(L)'
;MNSPRSLYPLVRIWLDETPTTFMHAFFEKLAYEWIVEIVNPYPLPLMENKEYVMYLSFEMDDGTTHSSLAIQSYTMEQGNEFTVYRFFMYPHL
;
A
#
# COMPACT_ATOMS: atom_id res chain seq x y z
N MET A 1 -11.26 -1.23 -23.41
CA MET A 1 -11.95 -0.16 -22.66
C MET A 1 -11.09 0.15 -21.45
N ASN A 2 -10.36 1.26 -21.45
CA ASN A 2 -9.63 1.73 -20.28
C ASN A 2 -10.65 2.32 -19.32
N SER A 3 -11.09 1.54 -18.33
CA SER A 3 -11.79 2.13 -17.19
C SER A 3 -10.82 3.12 -16.55
N PRO A 4 -11.21 4.37 -16.25
CA PRO A 4 -10.33 5.28 -15.53
C PRO A 4 -9.92 4.58 -14.23
N ARG A 5 -8.61 4.38 -14.03
CA ARG A 5 -8.10 3.78 -12.79
C ARG A 5 -8.53 4.69 -11.65
N SER A 6 -9.37 4.17 -10.76
CA SER A 6 -9.76 4.88 -9.55
C SER A 6 -8.61 4.80 -8.56
N LEU A 7 -7.72 5.78 -8.64
CA LEU A 7 -6.61 5.99 -7.73
C LEU A 7 -7.05 6.92 -6.61
N TYR A 8 -7.01 6.42 -5.39
CA TYR A 8 -7.41 7.14 -4.20
C TYR A 8 -6.17 7.49 -3.37
N PRO A 9 -5.86 8.77 -3.14
CA PRO A 9 -4.73 9.17 -2.30
C PRO A 9 -4.90 8.67 -0.86
N LEU A 10 -3.80 8.20 -0.27
CA LEU A 10 -3.76 7.77 1.12
C LEU A 10 -3.10 8.83 1.99
N VAL A 11 -3.65 9.04 3.18
CA VAL A 11 -3.13 10.00 4.17
C VAL A 11 -2.48 9.31 5.37
N ARG A 12 -2.84 8.06 5.66
CA ARG A 12 -2.19 7.24 6.70
C ARG A 12 -2.14 5.78 6.28
N ILE A 13 -1.05 5.10 6.66
CA ILE A 13 -0.84 3.68 6.44
C ILE A 13 -0.27 3.06 7.72
N TRP A 14 -0.73 1.86 8.04
CA TRP A 14 -0.18 1.03 9.10
C TRP A 14 0.14 -0.34 8.52
N LEU A 15 1.41 -0.73 8.63
CA LEU A 15 1.90 -2.06 8.23
C LEU A 15 2.08 -2.88 9.50
N ASP A 16 1.31 -3.96 9.64
CA ASP A 16 1.19 -4.75 10.89
C ASP A 16 1.03 -3.85 12.12
N GLU A 17 0.01 -2.98 12.10
CA GLU A 17 -0.31 -2.02 13.16
C GLU A 17 0.75 -0.93 13.39
N THR A 18 1.90 -0.98 12.71
CA THR A 18 2.97 0.01 12.84
C THR A 18 2.68 1.20 11.93
N PRO A 19 2.51 2.42 12.48
CA PRO A 19 2.35 3.62 11.67
C PRO A 19 3.53 3.78 10.72
N THR A 20 3.23 3.92 9.43
CA THR A 20 4.23 3.94 8.37
C THR A 20 4.21 5.31 7.70
N THR A 21 5.35 6.00 7.75
CA THR A 21 5.54 7.27 7.05
C THR A 21 5.85 7.02 5.58
N PHE A 22 5.32 7.87 4.71
CA PHE A 22 5.54 7.78 3.27
C PHE A 22 5.51 9.17 2.60
N MET A 23 6.07 9.27 1.41
CA MET A 23 6.05 10.48 0.58
C MET A 23 4.78 10.54 -0.26
N HIS A 24 4.47 9.46 -0.99
CA HIS A 24 3.22 9.30 -1.72
C HIS A 24 2.68 7.89 -1.56
N ALA A 25 1.36 7.76 -1.45
CA ALA A 25 0.72 6.47 -1.51
C ALA A 25 -0.70 6.56 -2.09
N PHE A 26 -1.10 5.51 -2.78
CA PHE A 26 -2.39 5.43 -3.47
C PHE A 26 -3.01 4.05 -3.28
N PHE A 27 -4.33 4.03 -3.21
CA PHE A 27 -5.14 2.83 -3.24
C PHE A 27 -5.83 2.72 -4.60
N GLU A 28 -5.66 1.57 -5.25
CA GLU A 28 -6.38 1.19 -6.46
C GLU A 28 -7.33 0.04 -6.15
N LYS A 29 -8.62 0.24 -6.45
CA LYS A 29 -9.66 -0.76 -6.24
C LYS A 29 -10.08 -1.37 -7.57
N LEU A 30 -9.65 -2.60 -7.85
CA LEU A 30 -10.12 -3.40 -8.97
C LEU A 30 -11.25 -4.34 -8.53
N ALA A 31 -11.87 -5.03 -9.49
CA ALA A 31 -13.05 -5.88 -9.23
C ALA A 31 -12.79 -7.02 -8.23
N TYR A 32 -11.57 -7.58 -8.23
CA TYR A 32 -11.18 -8.70 -7.37
C TYR A 32 -9.89 -8.45 -6.60
N GLU A 33 -9.14 -7.42 -6.97
CA GLU A 33 -7.81 -7.14 -6.46
C GLU A 33 -7.75 -5.69 -5.98
N TRP A 34 -7.19 -5.52 -4.80
CA TRP A 34 -6.95 -4.23 -4.18
C TRP A 34 -5.45 -4.03 -4.13
N ILE A 35 -4.99 -2.85 -4.53
CA ILE A 35 -3.57 -2.53 -4.62
C ILE A 35 -3.31 -1.29 -3.78
N VAL A 36 -2.34 -1.36 -2.88
CA VAL A 36 -1.77 -0.17 -2.23
C VAL A 36 -0.36 0.02 -2.76
N GLU A 37 -0.11 1.16 -3.40
CA GLU A 37 1.21 1.55 -3.86
C GLU A 37 1.78 2.62 -2.92
N ILE A 38 3.01 2.42 -2.45
CA ILE A 38 3.77 3.38 -1.64
C ILE A 38 5.04 3.75 -2.40
N VAL A 39 5.24 5.05 -2.64
CA VAL A 39 6.43 5.60 -3.28
C VAL A 39 7.20 6.41 -2.24
N ASN A 40 8.47 6.07 -2.05
CA ASN A 40 9.36 6.75 -1.13
C ASN A 40 10.74 7.01 -1.75
N PRO A 41 11.44 8.08 -1.36
CA PRO A 41 12.81 8.33 -1.82
C PRO A 41 13.81 7.30 -1.28
N TYR A 42 13.50 6.70 -0.13
CA TYR A 42 14.31 5.66 0.52
C TYR A 42 13.44 4.45 0.86
N PRO A 43 14.04 3.26 1.05
CA PRO A 43 13.31 2.10 1.54
C PRO A 43 12.55 2.39 2.85
N LEU A 44 11.41 1.73 3.03
CA LEU A 44 10.65 1.84 4.26
C LEU A 44 11.43 1.17 5.39
N PRO A 45 11.73 1.85 6.51
CA PRO A 45 12.54 1.27 7.58
C PRO A 45 11.98 -0.05 8.14
N LEU A 46 10.65 -0.19 8.15
CA LEU A 46 10.00 -1.42 8.58
C LEU A 46 10.27 -2.60 7.63
N MET A 47 10.32 -2.34 6.32
CA MET A 47 10.57 -3.35 5.29
C MET A 47 12.04 -3.79 5.25
N GLU A 48 12.96 -2.99 5.82
CA GLU A 48 14.38 -3.35 5.96
C GLU A 48 14.62 -4.32 7.13
N ASN A 49 13.82 -4.22 8.19
CA ASN A 49 14.03 -4.97 9.44
C ASN A 49 13.11 -6.18 9.59
N LYS A 50 12.01 -6.23 8.83
CA LYS A 50 10.99 -7.26 8.96
C LYS A 50 10.98 -8.15 7.73
N GLU A 51 11.17 -9.46 7.93
CA GLU A 51 11.16 -10.44 6.83
C GLU A 51 9.82 -10.48 6.10
N TYR A 52 8.70 -10.23 6.80
CA TYR A 52 7.35 -10.27 6.23
C TYR A 52 6.41 -9.26 6.91
N VAL A 53 5.64 -8.53 6.11
CA VAL A 53 4.48 -7.74 6.55
C VAL A 53 3.21 -8.48 6.14
N MET A 54 2.28 -8.68 7.07
CA MET A 54 1.10 -9.54 6.88
C MET A 54 -0.19 -8.77 6.66
N TYR A 55 -0.33 -7.61 7.31
CA TYR A 55 -1.55 -6.81 7.32
C TYR A 55 -1.26 -5.36 6.97
N LEU A 56 -2.20 -4.74 6.25
CA LEU A 56 -2.17 -3.34 5.89
C LEU A 56 -3.48 -2.68 6.32
N SER A 57 -3.37 -1.57 7.03
CA SER A 57 -4.49 -0.65 7.28
C SER A 57 -4.18 0.70 6.66
N PHE A 58 -5.20 1.45 6.23
CA PHE A 58 -5.01 2.78 5.67
C PHE A 58 -6.22 3.70 5.84
N GLU A 59 -5.96 5.00 5.74
CA GLU A 59 -6.95 6.09 5.72
C GLU A 59 -6.78 6.88 4.40
N MET A 60 -7.90 7.13 3.73
CA MET A 60 -7.99 7.92 2.49
C MET A 60 -8.22 9.41 2.80
N ASP A 61 -8.03 10.28 1.82
CA ASP A 61 -8.21 11.73 1.97
C ASP A 61 -9.65 12.17 2.30
N ASP A 62 -10.64 11.36 1.94
CA ASP A 62 -12.06 11.54 2.30
C ASP A 62 -12.41 11.02 3.71
N GLY A 63 -11.44 10.47 4.44
CA GLY A 63 -11.61 9.89 5.78
C GLY A 63 -12.08 8.43 5.79
N THR A 64 -12.27 7.80 4.62
CA THR A 64 -12.55 6.36 4.54
C THR A 64 -11.37 5.57 5.09
N THR A 65 -11.67 4.57 5.93
CA THR A 65 -10.65 3.71 6.55
C THR A 65 -10.87 2.25 6.16
N HIS A 66 -9.75 1.56 5.91
CA HIS A 66 -9.71 0.12 5.75
C HIS A 66 -8.71 -0.46 6.74
N SER A 67 -9.14 -1.45 7.52
CA SER A 67 -8.36 -1.97 8.64
C SER A 67 -8.07 -3.45 8.45
N SER A 68 -6.83 -3.85 8.79
CA SER A 68 -6.38 -5.24 8.84
C SER A 68 -6.61 -6.02 7.54
N LEU A 69 -6.30 -5.42 6.39
CA LEU A 69 -6.35 -6.12 5.11
C LEU A 69 -5.17 -7.08 5.02
N ALA A 70 -5.45 -8.37 4.82
CA ALA A 70 -4.42 -9.37 4.62
C ALA A 70 -3.68 -9.12 3.30
N ILE A 71 -2.36 -8.93 3.39
CA ILE A 71 -1.46 -8.84 2.25
C ILE A 71 -1.26 -10.26 1.72
N GLN A 72 -1.60 -10.50 0.46
CA GLN A 72 -1.36 -11.79 -0.19
C GLN A 72 0.03 -11.86 -0.81
N SER A 73 0.48 -10.74 -1.37
CA SER A 73 1.83 -10.60 -1.91
C SER A 73 2.23 -9.13 -1.94
N TYR A 74 3.52 -8.86 -2.07
CA TYR A 74 4.01 -7.53 -2.41
C TYR A 74 5.19 -7.60 -3.38
N THR A 75 5.40 -6.52 -4.11
CA THR A 75 6.59 -6.31 -4.93
C THR A 75 7.33 -5.06 -4.47
N MET A 76 8.64 -5.08 -4.57
CA MET A 76 9.51 -3.92 -4.30
C MET A 76 10.33 -3.63 -5.55
N GLU A 77 10.23 -2.40 -6.04
CA GLU A 77 11.04 -1.89 -7.15
C GLU A 77 11.90 -0.74 -6.63
N GLN A 78 13.22 -0.98 -6.55
CA GLN A 78 14.18 0.04 -6.14
C GLN A 78 14.80 0.69 -7.37
N GLY A 79 14.44 1.95 -7.62
CA GLY A 79 15.08 2.80 -8.62
C GLY A 79 16.20 3.64 -8.00
N ASN A 80 16.81 4.50 -8.83
CA ASN A 80 17.87 5.41 -8.39
C ASN A 80 17.35 6.54 -7.47
N GLU A 81 16.12 7.00 -7.69
CA GLU A 81 15.54 8.16 -7.01
C GLU A 81 14.43 7.79 -6.02
N PHE A 82 13.78 6.65 -6.23
CA PHE A 82 12.65 6.22 -5.43
C PHE A 82 12.57 4.69 -5.35
N THR A 83 11.99 4.23 -4.26
CA THR A 83 11.58 2.86 -4.01
C THR A 83 10.06 2.81 -4.04
N VAL A 84 9.52 1.86 -4.81
CA VAL A 84 8.08 1.61 -4.92
C VAL A 84 7.75 0.28 -4.28
N TYR A 85 6.77 0.28 -3.38
CA TYR A 85 6.17 -0.91 -2.79
C TYR A 85 4.76 -1.05 -3.34
N ARG A 86 4.39 -2.23 -3.83
CA ARG A 86 3.00 -2.55 -4.19
C ARG A 86 2.53 -3.73 -3.37
N PHE A 87 1.49 -3.53 -2.57
CA PHE A 87 0.84 -4.55 -1.76
C PHE A 87 -0.45 -4.98 -2.46
N PHE A 88 -0.63 -6.28 -2.61
CA PHE A 88 -1.79 -6.89 -3.26
C PHE A 88 -2.67 -7.57 -2.23
N MET A 89 -3.94 -7.21 -2.19
CA MET A 89 -4.95 -7.76 -1.27
C MET A 89 -6.17 -8.24 -2.07
N TYR A 90 -6.83 -9.27 -1.56
CA TYR A 90 -8.02 -9.87 -2.20
C TYR A 90 -9.12 -10.01 -1.15
N PRO A 91 -9.86 -8.94 -0.83
CA PRO A 91 -10.82 -8.93 0.29
C PRO A 91 -12.09 -9.78 0.06
N HIS A 92 -12.20 -10.46 -1.08
CA HIS A 92 -13.33 -11.33 -1.44
C HIS A 92 -12.92 -12.79 -1.62
N LEU A 93 -11.67 -13.16 -1.28
CA LEU A 93 -11.19 -14.53 -1.23
C LEU A 93 -11.33 -15.13 0.17
#